data_AF-A0A399ZDN5-F1
#
_entry.id   AF-A0A399ZDN5-F1
#
_cell.length_a   1.000
_cell.length_b   1.000
_cell.length_c   1.000
_cell.angle_alpha   90.00
_cell.angle_beta   90.00
_cell.angle_gamma   90.00
#
_symmetry.space_group_name_H-M   'P 1'
#
loop_
_entity.id
_entity.type
_entity.pdbx_description
1 polymer ?
#
loop_
_entity_poly.entity_id
_entity_poly.type
_entity_poly.pdbx_seq_one_letter_code
_entity_poly.pdbx_strand_id
1 'polypeptide(L)'
;YVSHSIFDALLKGDSLADWYARADVLKLQNRTVLIGPSESNALPPAVRADEKIWTIDKRPRVTVGRAVANSQIYFTGLTVFQKDCGLWFGVRWFEQDTETEQLLKDALTDLGDAGLGGERNAGFGQCKIEMKGTLELPDATGEHWVTLSRYLPNEKEMDALRRGVAYGIENIGGWVLSQGHKSQRRRAIRVLKEGSVLGRVERAAPGEIVDVQPNYDEKESFGHAVWRSGRALAVGTQI
;
A
#
# COMPACT_ATOMS: atom_id res chain seq x y z
N TYR A 1 -2.45 -4.12 11.72
CA TYR A 1 -1.00 -4.01 11.43
C TYR A 1 -0.22 -4.68 12.54
N VAL A 2 0.93 -5.24 12.21
CA VAL A 2 1.83 -5.87 13.19
C VAL A 2 3.25 -5.35 12.97
N SER A 3 4.06 -5.32 14.03
CA SER A 3 5.49 -5.00 13.94
C SER A 3 6.27 -6.13 13.26
N HIS A 4 7.54 -5.88 12.91
CA HIS A 4 8.34 -6.84 12.14
C HIS A 4 8.55 -8.15 12.91
N SER A 5 8.84 -8.09 14.22
CA SER A 5 9.05 -9.31 15.02
C SER A 5 7.80 -10.19 15.09
N ILE A 6 6.61 -9.58 15.19
CA ILE A 6 5.34 -10.31 15.14
C ILE A 6 5.14 -10.87 13.74
N PHE A 7 5.35 -10.07 12.68
CA PHE A 7 5.18 -10.54 11.30
C PHE A 7 6.05 -11.77 11.00
N ASP A 8 7.32 -11.75 11.39
CA ASP A 8 8.24 -12.89 11.22
C ASP A 8 7.78 -14.14 11.97
N ALA A 9 7.18 -13.97 13.14
CA ALA A 9 6.61 -15.07 13.90
C ALA A 9 5.38 -15.66 13.18
N LEU A 10 4.50 -14.80 12.65
CA LEU A 10 3.34 -15.23 11.88
C LEU A 10 3.75 -16.00 10.61
N LEU A 11 4.81 -15.56 9.92
CA LEU A 11 5.34 -16.29 8.76
C LEU A 11 5.86 -17.70 9.12
N LYS A 12 6.21 -17.94 10.39
CA LYS A 12 6.63 -19.25 10.92
C LYS A 12 5.47 -20.08 11.47
N GLY A 13 4.23 -19.61 11.30
CA GLY A 13 3.02 -20.33 11.72
C GLY A 13 2.48 -19.93 13.09
N ASP A 14 3.03 -18.90 13.76
CA ASP A 14 2.44 -18.42 15.00
C ASP A 14 1.01 -17.88 14.78
N SER A 15 0.16 -18.09 15.77
CA SER A 15 -1.21 -17.59 15.78
C SER A 15 -1.26 -16.09 16.10
N LEU A 16 -1.89 -15.30 15.21
CA LEU A 16 -2.18 -13.89 15.48
C LEU A 16 -3.09 -13.71 16.71
N ALA A 17 -4.00 -14.66 16.95
CA ALA A 17 -4.89 -14.60 18.11
C ALA A 17 -4.11 -14.76 19.42
N ASP A 18 -3.10 -15.62 19.43
CA ASP A 18 -2.26 -15.87 20.60
C ASP A 18 -1.40 -14.64 20.88
N TRP A 19 -0.79 -14.05 19.85
CA TRP A 19 -0.09 -12.77 19.94
C TRP A 19 -1.00 -11.64 20.43
N TYR A 20 -2.25 -11.59 20.00
CA TYR A 20 -3.21 -10.59 20.46
C TYR A 20 -3.55 -10.76 21.96
N ALA A 21 -3.66 -12.00 22.44
CA ALA A 21 -3.99 -12.31 23.83
C ALA A 21 -2.86 -12.01 24.84
N ARG A 22 -1.61 -11.93 24.37
CA ARG A 22 -0.44 -11.66 25.22
C ARG A 22 -0.50 -10.30 25.92
N ALA A 23 -0.05 -10.28 27.17
CA ALA A 23 0.01 -9.08 28.01
C ALA A 23 1.22 -8.19 27.70
N ASP A 24 2.32 -8.77 27.22
CA ASP A 24 3.56 -8.08 26.86
C ASP A 24 3.56 -7.52 25.43
N VAL A 25 2.46 -7.70 24.69
CA VAL A 25 2.24 -7.13 23.36
C VAL A 25 1.51 -5.81 23.48
N LEU A 26 2.17 -4.74 23.05
CA LEU A 26 1.63 -3.39 23.06
C LEU A 26 0.60 -3.22 21.94
N LYS A 27 -0.56 -2.64 22.28
CA LYS A 27 -1.71 -2.50 21.37
C LYS A 27 -2.02 -1.03 21.14
N LEU A 28 -1.57 -0.50 20.02
CA LEU A 28 -1.72 0.91 19.63
C LEU A 28 -2.90 1.09 18.68
N GLN A 29 -3.25 2.35 18.39
CA GLN A 29 -4.26 2.73 17.39
C GLN A 29 -5.60 2.02 17.59
N ASN A 30 -6.19 2.20 18.77
CA ASN A 30 -7.44 1.51 19.14
C ASN A 30 -7.33 -0.01 18.97
N ARG A 31 -6.18 -0.57 19.35
CA ARG A 31 -5.87 -2.02 19.29
C ARG A 31 -5.79 -2.61 17.87
N THR A 32 -5.55 -1.79 16.86
CA THR A 32 -5.40 -2.24 15.46
C THR A 32 -3.94 -2.38 15.02
N VAL A 33 -3.00 -1.89 15.83
CA VAL A 33 -1.56 -2.04 15.61
C VAL A 33 -0.96 -2.80 16.80
N LEU A 34 -0.33 -3.94 16.52
CA LEU A 34 0.35 -4.76 17.53
C LEU A 34 1.85 -4.56 17.42
N ILE A 35 2.51 -4.26 18.54
CA ILE A 35 3.97 -4.11 18.62
C ILE A 35 4.52 -5.17 19.57
N GLY A 36 5.48 -5.95 19.08
CA GLY A 36 6.16 -6.98 19.85
C GLY A 36 7.03 -6.39 20.97
N PRO A 37 7.30 -7.16 22.04
CA PRO A 37 8.03 -6.66 23.21
C PRO A 37 9.45 -6.18 22.87
N SER A 38 10.13 -6.82 21.91
CA SER A 38 11.48 -6.45 21.46
C SER A 38 11.54 -5.08 20.78
N GLU A 39 10.44 -4.61 20.20
CA GLU A 39 10.36 -3.35 19.45
C GLU A 39 9.67 -2.24 20.26
N SER A 40 8.94 -2.59 21.32
CA SER A 40 8.16 -1.64 22.13
C SER A 40 8.98 -0.46 22.69
N ASN A 41 10.23 -0.71 23.09
CA ASN A 41 11.13 0.29 23.65
C ASN A 41 11.71 1.25 22.61
N ALA A 42 11.72 0.88 21.33
CA ALA A 42 12.20 1.71 20.23
C ALA A 42 11.17 2.75 19.78
N LEU A 43 9.95 2.71 20.32
CA LEU A 43 8.89 3.65 19.94
C LEU A 43 9.19 5.08 20.41
N PRO A 44 8.91 6.09 19.57
CA PRO A 44 9.02 7.49 19.96
C PRO A 44 8.22 7.78 21.23
N PRO A 45 8.71 8.67 22.14
CA PRO A 45 7.99 9.00 23.38
C PRO A 45 6.55 9.47 23.15
N ALA A 46 6.30 10.23 22.08
CA ALA A 46 4.95 10.71 21.72
C ALA A 46 3.98 9.55 21.42
N VAL A 47 4.44 8.51 20.73
CA VAL A 47 3.62 7.32 20.42
C VAL A 47 3.28 6.54 21.69
N ARG A 48 4.23 6.43 22.63
CA ARG A 48 4.00 5.74 23.91
C ARG A 48 3.03 6.51 24.81
N ALA A 49 3.04 7.84 24.76
CA ALA A 49 2.13 8.67 25.55
C ALA A 49 0.70 8.69 24.98
N ASP A 50 0.55 8.86 23.66
CA ASP A 50 -0.75 9.03 23.02
C ASP A 50 -1.38 7.72 22.51
N GLU A 51 -0.61 6.62 22.51
CA GLU A 51 -0.95 5.32 21.92
C GLU A 51 -1.36 5.37 20.43
N LYS A 52 -0.96 6.44 19.73
CA LYS A 52 -1.28 6.70 18.32
C LYS A 52 0.00 6.93 17.52
N ILE A 53 0.08 6.33 16.33
CA ILE A 53 1.19 6.53 15.38
C ILE A 53 0.82 7.60 14.35
N TRP A 54 -0.46 7.65 13.98
CA TRP A 54 -1.05 8.66 13.10
C TRP A 54 -2.47 8.98 13.56
N THR A 55 -3.00 10.11 13.10
CA THR A 55 -4.41 10.46 13.23
C THR A 55 -5.00 10.75 11.87
N ILE A 56 -6.31 10.51 11.73
CA ILE A 56 -7.06 10.90 10.54
C ILE A 56 -7.94 12.09 10.92
N ASP A 57 -7.64 13.24 10.33
CA ASP A 57 -8.44 14.46 10.43
C ASP A 57 -9.36 14.57 9.20
N LYS A 58 -10.54 15.15 9.40
CA LYS A 58 -11.53 15.38 8.33
C LYS A 58 -11.70 16.87 8.17
N ARG A 59 -11.01 17.45 7.18
CA ARG A 59 -11.01 18.89 6.97
C ARG A 59 -12.16 19.34 6.08
N PRO A 60 -13.03 20.25 6.55
CA PRO A 60 -14.05 20.85 5.71
C PRO A 60 -13.42 21.78 4.68
N ARG A 61 -13.97 21.74 3.48
CA ARG A 61 -13.63 22.59 2.34
C ARG A 61 -14.92 23.11 1.72
N VAL A 62 -14.82 24.20 0.97
CA VAL A 62 -15.98 24.78 0.29
C VAL A 62 -15.64 25.12 -1.15
N THR A 63 -16.53 24.72 -2.06
CA THR A 63 -16.55 25.25 -3.42
C THR A 63 -17.54 26.41 -3.44
N VAL A 64 -17.09 27.59 -3.84
CA VAL A 64 -17.94 28.78 -3.99
C VAL A 64 -18.07 29.12 -5.46
N GLY A 65 -19.30 29.16 -5.97
CA GLY A 65 -19.57 29.52 -7.36
C GLY A 65 -19.24 30.99 -7.62
N ARG A 66 -18.51 31.26 -8.71
CA ARG A 66 -18.00 32.60 -9.01
C ARG A 66 -19.08 33.59 -9.44
N ALA A 67 -20.17 33.12 -10.06
CA ALA A 67 -21.24 33.98 -10.57
C ALA A 67 -22.35 34.23 -9.53
N VAL A 68 -22.73 33.20 -8.76
CA VAL A 68 -23.89 33.23 -7.86
C VAL A 68 -23.52 33.11 -6.38
N ALA A 69 -22.23 33.06 -6.05
CA ALA A 69 -21.70 32.89 -4.69
C ALA A 69 -22.29 31.70 -3.90
N ASN A 70 -22.81 30.69 -4.59
CA ASN A 70 -23.37 29.51 -3.96
C ASN A 70 -22.24 28.63 -3.39
N SER A 71 -22.39 28.19 -2.14
CA SER A 71 -21.40 27.39 -1.44
C SER A 71 -21.80 25.91 -1.38
N GLN A 72 -20.86 25.00 -1.68
CA GLN A 72 -21.00 23.57 -1.43
C GLN A 72 -19.86 23.08 -0.55
N ILE A 73 -20.19 22.54 0.62
CA ILE A 73 -19.20 21.95 1.54
C ILE A 73 -18.82 20.55 1.07
N TYR A 74 -17.53 20.23 1.14
CA TYR A 74 -17.00 18.89 1.00
C TYR A 74 -15.91 18.66 2.06
N PHE A 75 -15.43 17.42 2.19
CA PHE A 75 -14.42 17.10 3.19
C PHE A 75 -13.27 16.33 2.56
N THR A 76 -12.06 16.66 3.00
CA THR A 76 -10.84 15.93 2.65
C THR A 76 -10.31 15.24 3.90
N GLY A 77 -10.01 13.94 3.79
CA GLY A 77 -9.28 13.21 4.82
C GLY A 77 -7.80 13.56 4.81
N LEU A 78 -7.24 13.78 5.98
CA LEU A 78 -5.82 14.07 6.18
C LEU A 78 -5.24 13.08 7.19
N THR A 79 -4.23 12.33 6.77
CA THR A 79 -3.42 11.53 7.68
C THR A 79 -2.27 12.37 8.22
N VAL A 80 -2.19 12.53 9.53
CA VAL A 80 -1.10 13.22 10.22
C VAL A 80 -0.32 12.19 11.03
N PHE A 81 0.98 12.06 10.76
CA PHE A 81 1.86 11.19 11.52
C PHE A 81 2.37 11.92 12.76
N GLN A 82 2.56 11.18 13.86
CA GLN A 82 3.29 11.68 15.01
C GLN A 82 4.74 11.98 14.63
N LYS A 83 5.42 12.77 15.46
CA LYS A 83 6.86 13.01 15.30
C LYS A 83 7.62 11.67 15.23
N ASP A 84 8.57 11.59 14.31
CA ASP A 84 9.40 10.41 14.05
C ASP A 84 8.60 9.17 13.59
N CYS A 85 7.39 9.39 13.04
CA CYS A 85 6.57 8.36 12.41
C CYS A 85 6.34 8.68 10.92
N GLY A 86 6.07 7.65 10.13
CA GLY A 86 5.82 7.80 8.69
C GLY A 86 5.40 6.49 8.04
N LEU A 87 5.55 6.44 6.72
CA LEU A 87 5.33 5.24 5.92
C LEU A 87 6.66 4.69 5.42
N TRP A 88 6.67 3.40 5.12
CA TRP A 88 7.74 2.75 4.39
C TRP A 88 7.13 1.79 3.37
N PHE A 89 7.90 1.43 2.35
CA PHE A 89 7.57 0.36 1.42
C PHE A 89 8.85 -0.37 1.02
N GLY A 90 8.70 -1.65 0.66
CA GLY A 90 9.81 -2.47 0.18
C GLY A 90 9.89 -2.47 -1.35
N VAL A 91 11.11 -2.62 -1.86
CA VAL A 91 11.40 -2.86 -3.28
C VAL A 91 12.15 -4.18 -3.38
N ARG A 92 11.66 -5.09 -4.22
CA ARG A 92 12.33 -6.36 -4.52
C ARG A 92 12.93 -6.29 -5.92
N TRP A 93 14.25 -6.46 -5.99
CA TRP A 93 14.99 -6.55 -7.24
C TRP A 93 15.06 -8.00 -7.69
N PHE A 94 14.68 -8.29 -8.92
CA PHE A 94 14.83 -9.63 -9.53
C PHE A 94 16.14 -9.77 -10.29
N GLU A 95 16.64 -8.65 -10.79
CA GLU A 95 17.88 -8.52 -11.52
C GLU A 95 18.59 -7.28 -10.98
N GLN A 96 19.92 -7.33 -10.96
CA GLN A 96 20.72 -6.20 -10.52
C GLN A 96 20.88 -5.23 -11.68
N ASP A 97 20.24 -4.06 -11.56
CA ASP A 97 20.25 -3.03 -12.58
C ASP A 97 20.41 -1.66 -11.93
N THR A 98 21.65 -1.18 -11.94
CA THR A 98 22.02 0.10 -11.33
C THR A 98 21.34 1.30 -12.00
N GLU A 99 21.02 1.21 -13.30
CA GLU A 99 20.35 2.31 -14.01
C GLU A 99 18.91 2.44 -13.54
N THR A 100 18.17 1.32 -13.46
CA THR A 100 16.79 1.32 -12.94
C THR A 100 16.75 1.69 -11.44
N GLU A 101 17.71 1.22 -10.64
CA GLU A 101 17.83 1.61 -9.22
C GLU A 101 17.98 3.13 -9.06
N GLN A 102 18.87 3.73 -9.86
CA GLN A 102 19.11 5.17 -9.83
C GLN A 102 17.90 5.95 -10.35
N LEU A 103 17.26 5.49 -11.43
CA LEU A 103 16.02 6.09 -11.95
C LEU A 103 14.91 6.08 -10.90
N LEU A 104 14.71 4.96 -10.20
CA LEU A 104 13.71 4.86 -9.13
C LEU A 104 14.02 5.85 -8.01
N LYS A 105 15.27 5.96 -7.60
CA LYS A 105 15.70 6.90 -6.54
C LYS A 105 15.43 8.36 -6.92
N ASP A 106 15.74 8.74 -8.16
CA ASP A 106 15.51 10.11 -8.64
C ASP A 106 14.02 10.40 -8.75
N ALA A 107 13.23 9.45 -9.28
CA ALA A 107 11.78 9.57 -9.34
C ALA A 107 11.12 9.69 -7.95
N LEU A 108 11.61 8.95 -6.95
CA LEU A 108 11.13 9.06 -5.58
C LEU A 108 11.50 10.39 -4.92
N THR A 109 12.66 10.95 -5.26
CA THR A 109 13.07 12.27 -4.76
C THR A 109 12.14 13.35 -5.31
N ASP A 110 11.93 13.39 -6.63
CA ASP A 110 10.98 14.30 -7.28
C ASP A 110 9.55 14.13 -6.73
N LEU A 111 9.11 12.89 -6.53
CA LEU A 111 7.79 12.59 -5.96
C LEU A 111 7.64 13.06 -4.51
N GLY A 112 8.71 13.01 -3.72
CA GLY A 112 8.73 13.54 -2.36
C GLY A 112 8.49 15.05 -2.32
N ASP A 113 9.13 15.80 -3.23
CA ASP A 113 8.99 17.25 -3.36
C ASP A 113 7.62 17.66 -3.95
N ALA A 114 7.16 16.94 -4.98
CA ALA A 114 5.86 17.16 -5.63
C ALA A 114 4.67 16.76 -4.75
N GLY A 115 4.88 15.82 -3.82
CA GLY A 115 3.91 15.28 -2.89
C GLY A 115 3.12 14.08 -3.42
N LEU A 116 2.70 13.23 -2.48
CA LEU A 116 1.94 12.00 -2.69
C LEU A 116 0.44 12.18 -2.42
N GLY A 117 -0.40 11.72 -3.36
CA GLY A 117 -1.86 11.66 -3.16
C GLY A 117 -2.60 12.94 -3.53
N GLY A 118 -3.66 13.24 -2.77
CA GLY A 118 -4.58 14.35 -3.04
C GLY A 118 -4.13 15.68 -2.43
N GLU A 119 -4.72 16.78 -2.91
CA GLU A 119 -4.52 18.14 -2.34
C GLU A 119 -3.06 18.62 -2.31
N ARG A 120 -2.21 18.13 -3.22
CA ARG A 120 -0.78 18.52 -3.32
C ARG A 120 -0.57 20.03 -3.44
N ASN A 121 -1.43 20.69 -4.22
CA ASN A 121 -1.42 22.15 -4.40
C ASN A 121 -1.76 22.93 -3.12
N ALA A 122 -2.33 22.28 -2.11
CA ALA A 122 -2.60 22.85 -0.79
C ALA A 122 -1.54 22.44 0.25
N GLY A 123 -0.40 21.92 -0.19
CA GLY A 123 0.76 21.56 0.66
C GLY A 123 0.71 20.15 1.25
N PHE A 124 -0.19 19.27 0.78
CA PHE A 124 -0.28 17.90 1.29
C PHE A 124 0.57 16.90 0.52
N GLY A 125 0.98 15.83 1.22
CA GLY A 125 1.67 14.70 0.62
C GLY A 125 3.18 14.88 0.44
N GLN A 126 3.72 16.09 0.66
CA GLN A 126 5.16 16.32 0.64
C GLN A 126 5.85 15.52 1.74
N CYS A 127 6.96 14.88 1.39
CA CYS A 127 7.73 14.07 2.32
C CYS A 127 9.18 13.92 1.85
N LYS A 128 10.05 13.54 2.79
CA LYS A 128 11.40 13.09 2.46
C LYS A 128 11.38 11.57 2.31
N ILE A 129 11.67 11.06 1.11
CA ILE A 129 11.80 9.63 0.86
C ILE A 129 13.29 9.28 0.95
N GLU A 130 13.65 8.46 1.93
CA GLU A 130 15.02 8.01 2.13
C GLU A 130 15.09 6.49 1.92
N MET A 131 16.06 6.03 1.15
CA MET A 131 16.39 4.61 1.12
C MET A 131 16.94 4.20 2.49
N LYS A 132 16.37 3.14 3.05
CA LYS A 132 16.74 2.60 4.37
C LYS A 132 16.93 1.10 4.27
N GLY A 133 18.11 0.62 4.66
CA GLY A 133 18.41 -0.77 4.92
C GLY A 133 17.99 -1.77 3.84
N THR A 134 18.10 -3.05 4.19
CA THR A 134 17.48 -4.15 3.46
C THR A 134 16.68 -4.96 4.48
N LEU A 135 15.67 -5.68 3.98
CA LEU A 135 14.85 -6.57 4.79
C LEU A 135 14.91 -7.96 4.15
N GLU A 136 15.41 -8.92 4.90
CA GLU A 136 15.43 -10.32 4.47
C GLU A 136 14.09 -10.97 4.81
N LEU A 137 13.39 -11.45 3.79
CA LEU A 137 12.10 -12.13 3.93
C LEU A 137 12.17 -13.49 3.24
N PRO A 138 11.46 -14.52 3.77
CA PRO A 138 11.45 -15.84 3.14
C PRO A 138 10.95 -15.79 1.70
N ASP A 139 11.62 -16.53 0.80
CA ASP A 139 11.13 -16.71 -0.56
C ASP A 139 9.82 -17.50 -0.59
N ALA A 140 8.95 -17.14 -1.53
CA ALA A 140 7.64 -17.78 -1.75
C ALA A 140 7.75 -19.11 -2.52
N THR A 141 8.56 -20.05 -2.01
CA THR A 141 8.81 -21.36 -2.64
C THR A 141 8.01 -22.50 -2.01
N GLY A 142 7.35 -22.26 -0.87
CA GLY A 142 6.52 -23.23 -0.16
C GLY A 142 5.12 -23.40 -0.75
N GLU A 143 4.27 -24.14 -0.02
CA GLU A 143 2.87 -24.39 -0.39
C GLU A 143 2.00 -23.13 -0.30
N HIS A 144 2.30 -22.24 0.66
CA HIS A 144 1.61 -20.98 0.85
C HIS A 144 2.58 -19.79 0.86
N TRP A 145 2.05 -18.63 0.52
CA TRP A 145 2.75 -17.35 0.58
C TRP A 145 1.78 -16.23 0.93
N VAL A 146 2.32 -15.13 1.43
CA VAL A 146 1.59 -13.89 1.76
C VAL A 146 1.97 -12.80 0.77
N THR A 147 0.99 -12.04 0.29
CA THR A 147 1.26 -10.84 -0.53
C THR A 147 1.41 -9.59 0.33
N LEU A 148 2.52 -8.86 0.21
CA LEU A 148 2.73 -7.55 0.83
C LEU A 148 2.29 -6.37 -0.05
N SER A 149 1.87 -6.65 -1.28
CA SER A 149 1.26 -5.67 -2.19
C SER A 149 -0.13 -6.13 -2.63
N ARG A 150 -0.87 -5.23 -3.26
CA ARG A 150 -2.09 -5.60 -3.98
C ARG A 150 -1.74 -6.55 -5.12
N TYR A 151 -2.48 -7.63 -5.23
CA TYR A 151 -2.21 -8.68 -6.19
C TYR A 151 -3.36 -8.87 -7.18
N LEU A 152 -3.07 -8.81 -8.47
CA LEU A 152 -4.00 -9.14 -9.55
C LEU A 152 -3.53 -10.46 -10.19
N PRO A 153 -4.13 -11.61 -9.85
CA PRO A 153 -3.77 -12.88 -10.47
C PRO A 153 -4.20 -12.91 -11.94
N ASN A 154 -3.34 -13.46 -12.80
CA ASN A 154 -3.75 -13.80 -14.17
C ASN A 154 -4.39 -15.21 -14.22
N GLU A 155 -4.93 -15.57 -15.39
CA GLU A 155 -5.64 -16.84 -15.59
C GLU A 155 -4.83 -18.09 -15.20
N LYS A 156 -3.50 -18.07 -15.36
CA LYS A 156 -2.60 -19.19 -15.03
C LYS A 156 -2.31 -19.29 -13.54
N GLU A 157 -2.70 -18.30 -12.74
CA GLU A 157 -2.45 -18.23 -11.31
C GLU A 157 -3.70 -18.59 -10.48
N MET A 158 -4.83 -18.90 -11.13
CA MET A 158 -6.10 -19.13 -10.45
C MET A 158 -6.10 -20.33 -9.50
N ASP A 159 -5.23 -21.32 -9.73
CA ASP A 159 -5.10 -22.48 -8.84
C ASP A 159 -4.58 -22.09 -7.45
N ALA A 160 -3.82 -21.00 -7.35
CA ALA A 160 -3.34 -20.44 -6.09
C ALA A 160 -4.46 -19.87 -5.21
N LEU A 161 -5.71 -19.81 -5.67
CA LEU A 161 -6.85 -19.28 -4.93
C LEU A 161 -7.78 -20.38 -4.40
N ARG A 162 -7.42 -21.67 -4.52
CA ARG A 162 -8.38 -22.77 -4.28
C ARG A 162 -8.41 -23.32 -2.84
N ARG A 163 -7.27 -23.73 -2.28
CA ARG A 163 -7.20 -24.52 -1.03
C ARG A 163 -6.21 -23.90 -0.06
N GLY A 164 -6.56 -23.88 1.23
CA GLY A 164 -5.66 -23.38 2.28
C GLY A 164 -5.42 -21.88 2.23
N VAL A 165 -6.29 -21.12 1.55
CA VAL A 165 -6.09 -19.69 1.30
C VAL A 165 -7.06 -18.81 2.08
N ALA A 166 -6.63 -17.59 2.36
CA ALA A 166 -7.44 -16.58 3.00
C ALA A 166 -7.09 -15.22 2.39
N TYR A 167 -8.03 -14.63 1.64
CA TYR A 167 -7.80 -13.39 0.94
C TYR A 167 -9.02 -12.46 1.01
N GLY A 168 -8.75 -11.16 0.95
CA GLY A 168 -9.76 -10.13 0.75
C GLY A 168 -9.72 -9.63 -0.69
N ILE A 169 -10.88 -9.31 -1.27
CA ILE A 169 -10.97 -8.66 -2.58
C ILE A 169 -11.31 -7.19 -2.35
N GLU A 170 -10.65 -6.30 -3.09
CA GLU A 170 -10.95 -4.88 -3.11
C GLU A 170 -11.09 -4.34 -4.54
N ASN A 171 -11.96 -3.35 -4.71
CA ASN A 171 -12.16 -2.68 -5.99
C ASN A 171 -11.32 -1.41 -6.05
N ILE A 172 -10.38 -1.35 -6.98
CA ILE A 172 -9.47 -0.23 -7.16
C ILE A 172 -9.87 0.54 -8.41
N GLY A 173 -10.40 1.74 -8.17
CA GLY A 173 -10.66 2.75 -9.20
C GLY A 173 -9.73 3.95 -9.04
N GLY A 174 -10.13 5.08 -9.62
CA GLY A 174 -9.46 6.35 -9.44
C GLY A 174 -9.62 7.26 -10.64
N TRP A 175 -8.95 8.40 -10.56
CA TRP A 175 -8.87 9.36 -11.65
C TRP A 175 -7.47 9.29 -12.27
N VAL A 176 -7.41 9.55 -13.57
CA VAL A 176 -6.17 9.79 -14.28
C VAL A 176 -6.19 11.23 -14.81
N LEU A 177 -5.06 11.90 -14.60
CA LEU A 177 -4.77 13.21 -15.15
C LEU A 177 -3.70 13.02 -16.23
N SER A 178 -4.03 13.43 -17.45
CA SER A 178 -3.15 13.36 -18.61
C SER A 178 -3.04 14.76 -19.21
N GLN A 179 -1.83 15.15 -19.64
CA GLN A 179 -1.58 16.48 -20.18
C GLN A 179 -2.43 16.74 -21.42
N GLY A 180 -3.09 17.89 -21.48
CA GLY A 180 -3.97 18.25 -22.61
C GLY A 180 -5.35 17.58 -22.59
N HIS A 181 -5.63 16.70 -21.62
CA HIS A 181 -6.93 16.03 -21.49
C HIS A 181 -7.64 16.39 -20.19
N LYS A 182 -8.98 16.35 -20.23
CA LYS A 182 -9.79 16.42 -19.00
C LYS A 182 -9.50 15.19 -18.14
N SER A 183 -9.53 15.34 -16.81
CA SER A 183 -9.44 14.20 -15.90
C SER A 183 -10.59 13.22 -16.15
N GLN A 184 -10.28 11.93 -16.22
CA GLN A 184 -11.27 10.89 -16.45
C GLN A 184 -11.12 9.74 -15.45
N ARG A 185 -12.18 8.96 -15.27
CA ARG A 185 -12.18 7.82 -14.36
C ARG A 185 -11.55 6.62 -15.05
N ARG A 186 -10.45 6.12 -14.50
CA ARG A 186 -9.81 4.90 -15.00
C ARG A 186 -10.71 3.68 -14.77
N ARG A 187 -10.58 2.65 -15.60
CA ARG A 187 -11.28 1.38 -15.43
C ARG A 187 -10.95 0.81 -14.05
N ALA A 188 -11.98 0.34 -13.34
CA ALA A 188 -11.79 -0.25 -12.03
C ALA A 188 -11.37 -1.72 -12.17
N ILE A 189 -10.46 -2.17 -11.31
CA ILE A 189 -10.00 -3.56 -11.25
C ILE A 189 -10.27 -4.14 -9.86
N ARG A 190 -10.53 -5.44 -9.80
CA ARG A 190 -10.64 -6.18 -8.54
C ARG A 190 -9.31 -6.84 -8.25
N VAL A 191 -8.70 -6.53 -7.11
CA VAL A 191 -7.41 -7.06 -6.69
C VAL A 191 -7.53 -7.73 -5.33
N LEU A 192 -6.60 -8.62 -5.03
CA LEU A 192 -6.46 -9.21 -3.70
C LEU A 192 -5.68 -8.25 -2.78
N LYS A 193 -6.15 -8.12 -1.54
CA LYS A 193 -5.62 -7.19 -0.53
C LYS A 193 -4.24 -7.62 -0.02
N GLU A 194 -3.45 -6.65 0.43
CA GLU A 194 -2.24 -6.90 1.21
C GLU A 194 -2.54 -7.77 2.45
N GLY A 195 -1.65 -8.70 2.77
CA GLY A 195 -1.81 -9.68 3.85
C GLY A 195 -2.63 -10.92 3.48
N SER A 196 -3.08 -11.05 2.23
CA SER A 196 -3.75 -12.27 1.76
C SER A 196 -2.77 -13.45 1.71
N VAL A 197 -3.22 -14.62 2.19
CA VAL A 197 -2.52 -15.91 2.12
C VAL A 197 -3.01 -16.68 0.90
N LEU A 198 -2.08 -17.12 0.06
CA LEU A 198 -2.34 -17.70 -1.25
C LEU A 198 -1.54 -19.00 -1.42
N GLY A 199 -2.04 -19.90 -2.27
CA GLY A 199 -1.38 -21.16 -2.59
C GLY A 199 -0.24 -20.97 -3.60
N ARG A 200 0.59 -21.99 -3.76
CA ARG A 200 1.75 -22.01 -4.65
C ARG A 200 1.49 -21.40 -6.04
N VAL A 201 2.44 -20.56 -6.49
CA VAL A 201 2.50 -20.01 -7.86
C VAL A 201 3.89 -20.24 -8.43
N GLU A 202 3.98 -20.78 -9.65
CA GLU A 202 5.26 -21.06 -10.32
C GLU A 202 5.78 -19.84 -11.11
N ARG A 203 5.91 -18.69 -10.43
CA ARG A 203 6.45 -17.44 -11.02
C ARG A 203 7.20 -16.64 -9.96
N ALA A 204 8.38 -16.11 -10.33
CA ALA A 204 9.16 -15.24 -9.45
C ALA A 204 8.44 -13.93 -9.11
N ALA A 205 7.69 -13.38 -10.07
CA ALA A 205 6.89 -12.16 -9.89
C ALA A 205 5.41 -12.42 -10.24
N PRO A 206 4.61 -13.01 -9.32
CA PRO A 206 3.21 -13.27 -9.56
C PRO A 206 2.42 -12.01 -9.92
N GLY A 207 1.40 -12.18 -10.74
CA GLY A 207 0.43 -11.15 -11.09
C GLY A 207 0.73 -10.47 -12.40
N GLU A 208 -0.03 -9.41 -12.68
CA GLU A 208 0.03 -8.69 -13.95
C GLU A 208 0.00 -7.17 -13.77
N ILE A 209 0.46 -6.48 -14.82
CA ILE A 209 0.32 -5.04 -14.98
C ILE A 209 -0.68 -4.86 -16.11
N VAL A 210 -1.78 -4.16 -15.84
CA VAL A 210 -2.90 -4.03 -16.77
C VAL A 210 -3.10 -2.57 -17.17
N ASP A 211 -3.52 -2.37 -18.41
CA ASP A 211 -3.97 -1.06 -18.87
C ASP A 211 -5.40 -0.80 -18.35
N VAL A 212 -5.52 0.25 -17.53
CA VAL A 212 -6.78 0.73 -16.97
C VAL A 212 -7.25 2.02 -17.63
N GLN A 213 -6.75 2.35 -18.82
CA GLN A 213 -7.18 3.51 -19.61
C GLN A 213 -8.71 3.57 -19.66
N PRO A 214 -9.33 4.75 -19.42
CA PRO A 214 -10.76 4.92 -19.60
C PRO A 214 -11.15 4.56 -21.04
N ASN A 215 -12.19 3.73 -21.15
CA ASN A 215 -12.81 3.40 -22.42
C ASN A 215 -14.27 3.86 -22.31
N TYR A 216 -14.56 4.98 -22.95
CA TYR A 216 -15.92 5.49 -23.14
C TYR A 216 -16.24 5.35 -24.63
N ASP A 217 -17.38 4.74 -24.94
CA ASP A 217 -17.86 4.54 -26.32
C ASP A 217 -16.86 3.86 -27.26
N GLU A 218 -16.11 2.87 -26.74
CA GLU A 218 -15.10 2.08 -27.48
C GLU A 218 -13.94 2.91 -28.06
N LYS A 219 -13.73 4.13 -27.55
CA LYS A 219 -12.61 5.00 -27.93
C LYS A 219 -11.59 5.13 -26.80
N GLU A 220 -10.33 4.92 -27.15
CA GLU A 220 -9.22 5.26 -26.28
C GLU A 220 -9.17 6.76 -26.02
N SER A 221 -8.89 7.14 -24.77
CA SER A 221 -9.09 8.50 -24.28
C SER A 221 -7.85 9.38 -24.37
N PHE A 222 -6.65 8.80 -24.28
CA PHE A 222 -5.40 9.53 -24.08
C PHE A 222 -4.30 9.20 -25.10
N GLY A 223 -4.52 8.22 -25.98
CA GLY A 223 -3.51 7.75 -26.94
C GLY A 223 -2.28 7.09 -26.28
N HIS A 224 -2.39 6.74 -25.00
CA HIS A 224 -1.38 5.98 -24.25
C HIS A 224 -2.06 5.16 -23.14
N ALA A 225 -1.41 4.05 -22.80
CA ALA A 225 -1.86 3.19 -21.71
C ALA A 225 -1.76 3.86 -20.34
N VAL A 226 -2.69 3.54 -19.46
CA VAL A 226 -2.70 3.93 -18.05
C VAL A 226 -2.42 2.69 -17.23
N TRP A 227 -1.17 2.48 -16.83
CA TRP A 227 -0.77 1.25 -16.17
C TRP A 227 -1.19 1.17 -14.71
N ARG A 228 -1.68 0.00 -14.32
CA ARG A 228 -1.86 -0.37 -12.92
C ARG A 228 -1.14 -1.69 -12.65
N SER A 229 -0.15 -1.65 -11.75
CA SER A 229 0.51 -2.85 -11.28
C SER A 229 -0.38 -3.59 -10.27
N GLY A 230 -0.60 -4.88 -10.51
CA GLY A 230 -1.06 -5.86 -9.54
C GLY A 230 -0.02 -6.96 -9.32
N ARG A 231 1.28 -6.64 -9.49
CA ARG A 231 2.38 -7.56 -9.18
C ARG A 231 2.49 -7.75 -7.67
N ALA A 232 2.52 -9.01 -7.24
CA ALA A 232 2.67 -9.36 -5.84
C ALA A 232 4.11 -9.16 -5.37
N LEU A 233 4.28 -8.59 -4.18
CA LEU A 233 5.46 -8.79 -3.36
C LEU A 233 5.20 -10.03 -2.50
N ALA A 234 5.55 -11.19 -3.04
CA ALA A 234 5.28 -12.49 -2.43
C ALA A 234 6.36 -12.85 -1.38
N VAL A 235 5.90 -13.29 -0.21
CA VAL A 235 6.73 -13.72 0.92
C VAL A 235 6.29 -15.11 1.37
N GLY A 236 7.22 -16.05 1.51
CA GLY A 236 6.94 -17.42 1.95
C GLY A 236 6.42 -17.48 3.37
N THR A 237 5.53 -18.44 3.64
CA THR A 237 4.98 -18.70 4.98
C THR A 237 4.86 -20.20 5.26
N GLN A 238 4.85 -20.57 6.53
CA GLN A 238 4.70 -21.94 7.04
C GLN A 238 3.29 -22.23 7.57
N ILE A 239 2.34 -21.31 7.36
CA ILE A 239 0.92 -21.45 7.72
C ILE A 239 0.24 -22.57 6.91
#